data_AF-A0A2J7RFM2-F1
#
_entry.id   AF-A0A2J7RFM2-F1
#
_cell.length_a   1.000
_cell.length_b   1.000
_cell.length_c   1.000
_cell.angle_alpha   90.00
_cell.angle_beta   90.00
_cell.angle_gamma   90.00
#
_symmetry.space_group_name_H-M   'P 1'
#
loop_
_entity.id
_entity.type
_entity.pdbx_description
1 polymer ?
#
loop_
_entity_poly.entity_id
_entity_poly.type
_entity_poly.pdbx_seq_one_letter_code
_entity_poly.pdbx_strand_id
1 'polypeptide(L)'
;MKLNIAKTRVVSYTRNTNFLSYEYQLCHAIITRTSSIKDLGVFFDSKLHFHTHVNYIFSECLKLLGLIRSNTYRFSSLESLYVLYFTLIRSKLEYASVVWNSITSTDANKLERIQQKFASICFYRFLPHISYNYTDALEKLSLQSLHKRRHHLDAHFLVQVFRGLKSCAFLLENVSLRVPPSNLRDISLFGVCPSARCAYAANAGGKNLDIFAIGRVSVSDTEPKIVKNIC
;
A
#
# COMPACT_ATOMS: atom_id res chain seq x y z
N MET A 1 19.47 -5.59 -25.13
CA MET A 1 19.17 -6.54 -24.03
C MET A 1 18.53 -7.79 -24.63
N LYS A 2 19.02 -9.01 -24.35
CA LYS A 2 18.47 -10.26 -24.91
C LYS A 2 17.48 -10.89 -23.92
N LEU A 3 16.28 -11.24 -24.39
CA LEU A 3 15.23 -11.88 -23.57
C LEU A 3 15.55 -13.36 -23.31
N ASN A 4 15.28 -13.83 -22.10
CA ASN A 4 15.44 -15.24 -21.73
C ASN A 4 14.11 -15.98 -21.90
N ILE A 5 14.00 -16.71 -23.01
CA ILE A 5 12.81 -17.48 -23.39
C ILE A 5 12.37 -18.46 -22.28
N ALA A 6 13.33 -19.11 -21.60
CA ALA A 6 13.03 -20.08 -20.55
C ALA A 6 12.36 -19.45 -19.32
N LYS A 7 12.55 -18.14 -19.09
CA LYS A 7 11.91 -17.37 -18.01
C LYS A 7 10.67 -16.61 -18.48
N THR A 8 10.47 -16.47 -19.79
CA THR A 8 9.29 -15.82 -20.36
C THR A 8 8.09 -16.76 -20.25
N ARG A 9 6.96 -16.22 -19.80
CA ARG A 9 5.68 -16.93 -19.65
C ARG A 9 4.56 -16.04 -20.18
N VAL A 10 3.49 -16.66 -20.68
CA VAL A 10 2.26 -15.95 -21.06
C VAL A 10 1.20 -16.19 -19.99
N VAL A 11 0.60 -15.11 -19.50
CA VAL A 11 -0.57 -15.15 -18.61
C VAL A 11 -1.65 -14.28 -19.21
N SER A 12 -2.91 -14.70 -19.10
CA SER A 12 -4.06 -13.89 -19.49
C SER A 12 -4.87 -13.52 -18.29
N TYR A 13 -5.13 -12.22 -18.16
CA TYR A 13 -5.97 -11.66 -17.12
C TYR A 13 -7.32 -11.29 -17.72
N THR A 14 -8.36 -11.99 -17.29
CA THR A 14 -9.72 -11.77 -17.80
C THR A 14 -10.76 -12.24 -16.81
N ARG A 15 -11.93 -11.60 -16.85
CA ARG A 15 -13.14 -12.03 -16.13
C ARG A 15 -14.00 -12.98 -16.96
N ASN A 16 -13.74 -13.08 -18.27
CA ASN A 16 -14.49 -13.92 -19.17
C ASN A 16 -14.07 -15.38 -19.04
N THR A 17 -15.04 -16.29 -19.11
CA THR A 17 -14.82 -17.73 -19.14
C THR A 17 -14.12 -18.15 -20.43
N ASN A 18 -14.52 -17.54 -21.55
CA ASN A 18 -13.90 -17.75 -22.86
C ASN A 18 -12.81 -16.70 -23.06
N PHE A 19 -11.57 -17.17 -23.20
CA PHE A 19 -10.41 -16.30 -23.43
C PHE A 19 -9.60 -16.77 -24.63
N LEU A 20 -8.91 -15.83 -25.26
CA LEU A 20 -8.11 -16.10 -26.44
C LEU A 20 -6.88 -16.95 -26.08
N SER A 21 -6.95 -18.24 -26.41
CA SER A 21 -5.81 -19.15 -26.31
C SER A 21 -5.01 -19.10 -27.61
N TYR A 22 -4.08 -18.14 -27.67
CA TYR A 22 -3.10 -18.03 -28.75
C TYR A 22 -1.72 -18.54 -28.29
N GLU A 23 -1.04 -19.28 -29.18
CA GLU A 23 0.31 -19.77 -28.97
C GLU A 23 1.33 -18.73 -29.44
N TYR A 24 1.91 -18.02 -28.48
CA TYR A 24 2.94 -17.02 -28.77
C TYR A 24 4.29 -17.69 -28.99
N GLN A 25 4.95 -17.34 -30.09
CA GLN A 25 6.30 -17.76 -30.39
C GLN A 25 7.27 -16.58 -30.27
N LEU A 26 8.42 -16.83 -29.65
CA LEU A 26 9.53 -15.88 -29.55
C LEU A 26 10.81 -16.55 -30.01
N CYS A 27 11.45 -16.00 -31.05
CA CYS A 27 12.66 -16.57 -31.66
C CYS A 27 12.49 -18.06 -32.05
N HIS A 28 11.34 -18.42 -32.64
CA HIS A 28 10.96 -19.80 -33.02
C HIS A 28 10.77 -20.77 -31.85
N ALA A 29 10.70 -20.28 -30.61
CA ALA A 29 10.34 -21.09 -29.44
C ALA A 29 8.96 -20.70 -28.92
N ILE A 30 8.12 -21.71 -28.63
CA ILE A 30 6.79 -21.51 -28.05
C ILE A 30 6.94 -21.05 -26.59
N ILE A 31 6.26 -19.96 -26.23
CA ILE A 31 6.24 -19.49 -24.85
C ILE A 31 5.14 -20.24 -24.10
N THR A 32 5.52 -20.90 -23.01
CA THR A 32 4.58 -21.63 -22.17
C THR A 32 3.60 -20.69 -21.49
N ARG A 33 2.30 -21.01 -21.59
CA ARG A 33 1.23 -20.34 -20.87
C ARG A 33 1.13 -20.85 -19.44
N THR A 34 0.92 -19.97 -18.46
CA THR A 34 0.68 -20.35 -17.07
C THR A 34 -0.54 -19.62 -16.50
N SER A 35 -1.19 -20.23 -15.52
CA SER A 35 -2.29 -19.61 -14.79
C SER A 35 -1.80 -18.66 -13.70
N SER A 36 -0.60 -18.88 -13.17
CA SER A 36 0.02 -17.99 -12.19
C SER A 36 1.47 -17.68 -12.56
N ILE A 37 1.92 -16.48 -12.20
CA ILE A 37 3.28 -16.02 -12.37
C ILE A 37 3.73 -15.22 -11.15
N LYS A 38 5.01 -15.35 -10.80
CA LYS A 38 5.64 -14.51 -9.78
C LYS A 38 6.37 -13.37 -10.48
N ASP A 39 6.03 -12.14 -10.16
CA ASP A 39 6.73 -10.95 -10.63
C ASP A 39 7.06 -10.01 -9.48
N LEU A 40 8.30 -9.51 -9.44
CA LEU A 40 8.85 -8.68 -8.37
C LEU A 40 8.54 -9.18 -6.94
N GLY A 41 8.42 -10.50 -6.74
CA GLY A 41 8.11 -11.09 -5.43
C GLY A 41 6.62 -11.32 -5.13
N VAL A 42 5.71 -10.82 -5.98
CA VAL A 42 4.25 -10.97 -5.85
C VAL A 42 3.75 -12.05 -6.79
N PHE A 43 2.83 -12.89 -6.33
CA PHE A 43 2.18 -13.89 -7.17
C PHE A 43 0.89 -13.32 -7.75
N PHE A 44 0.79 -13.35 -9.08
CA PHE A 44 -0.39 -12.98 -9.83
C PHE A 44 -1.03 -14.25 -10.38
N ASP A 45 -2.31 -14.46 -10.08
CA ASP A 45 -3.15 -15.46 -10.73
C ASP A 45 -3.86 -14.83 -11.94
N SER A 46 -4.25 -15.66 -12.90
CA SER A 46 -5.03 -15.35 -14.09
C SER A 46 -6.32 -14.57 -13.77
N LYS A 47 -6.93 -14.82 -12.62
CA LYS A 47 -8.11 -14.08 -12.15
C LYS A 47 -7.77 -12.85 -11.30
N LEU A 48 -6.49 -12.50 -11.16
CA LEU A 48 -5.97 -11.47 -10.25
C LEU A 48 -6.43 -11.64 -8.79
N HIS A 49 -6.66 -12.88 -8.37
CA HIS A 49 -6.86 -13.19 -6.96
C HIS A 49 -5.50 -13.39 -6.30
N PHE A 50 -5.33 -12.83 -5.10
CA PHE A 50 -4.06 -12.90 -4.38
C PHE A 50 -4.00 -14.02 -3.33
N HIS A 51 -4.93 -14.98 -3.35
CA HIS A 51 -4.96 -16.12 -2.43
C HIS A 51 -3.64 -16.90 -2.41
N THR A 52 -3.07 -17.20 -3.58
CA THR A 52 -1.77 -17.88 -3.71
C THR A 52 -0.65 -17.08 -3.07
N HIS A 53 -0.66 -15.75 -3.24
CA HIS A 53 0.31 -14.86 -2.64
C HIS A 53 0.19 -14.81 -1.12
N VAL A 54 -1.03 -14.67 -0.59
CA VAL A 54 -1.32 -14.68 0.85
C VAL A 54 -0.90 -15.99 1.48
N ASN A 55 -1.21 -17.12 0.85
CA ASN A 55 -0.80 -18.45 1.31
C ASN A 55 0.72 -18.58 1.39
N TYR A 56 1.43 -18.11 0.35
CA TYR A 56 2.87 -18.06 0.32
C TYR A 56 3.44 -17.22 1.48
N ILE A 57 3.02 -15.95 1.60
CA ILE A 57 3.48 -15.05 2.67
C ILE A 57 3.20 -15.66 4.04
N PHE A 58 1.99 -16.19 4.26
CA PHE A 58 1.61 -16.81 5.52
C PHE A 58 2.54 -17.96 5.89
N SER A 59 2.80 -18.87 4.95
CA SER A 59 3.68 -20.01 5.19
C SER A 59 5.11 -19.58 5.52
N GLU A 60 5.67 -18.60 4.80
CA GLU A 60 7.01 -18.09 5.01
C GLU A 60 7.13 -17.36 6.35
N CYS A 61 6.14 -16.53 6.69
CA CYS A 61 6.12 -15.80 7.96
C CYS A 61 5.93 -16.73 9.16
N LEU A 62 5.15 -17.80 9.05
CA LEU A 62 5.02 -18.79 10.12
C LEU A 62 6.33 -19.55 10.37
N LYS A 63 7.04 -19.94 9.31
CA LYS A 63 8.38 -20.55 9.43
C LYS A 63 9.34 -19.60 10.14
N LEU A 64 9.38 -18.33 9.71
CA LEU A 64 10.21 -17.31 10.36
C LEU A 64 9.81 -17.07 11.81
N LEU A 65 8.52 -17.06 12.12
CA LEU A 65 8.06 -16.92 13.51
C LEU A 65 8.49 -18.10 14.38
N GLY A 66 8.46 -19.32 13.83
CA GLY A 66 9.01 -20.50 14.47
C GLY A 66 10.52 -20.36 14.73
N LEU A 67 11.28 -19.89 13.74
CA LEU A 67 12.71 -19.61 13.89
C LEU A 67 12.98 -18.54 14.94
N ILE A 68 12.23 -17.44 14.94
CA ILE A 68 12.34 -16.39 15.97
C ILE A 68 12.07 -17.00 17.33
N ARG A 69 10.98 -17.75 17.51
CA ARG A 69 10.65 -18.39 18.78
C ARG A 69 11.78 -19.30 19.29
N SER A 70 12.34 -20.14 18.42
CA SER A 70 13.39 -21.08 18.81
C SER A 70 14.72 -20.39 19.12
N ASN A 71 15.17 -19.48 18.25
CA ASN A 71 16.46 -18.79 18.42
C ASN A 71 16.46 -17.80 19.56
N THR A 72 15.32 -17.16 19.81
CA THR A 72 15.21 -16.14 20.85
C THR A 72 14.87 -16.73 22.21
N TYR A 73 14.76 -18.05 22.40
CA TYR A 73 14.30 -18.67 23.66
C TYR A 73 15.05 -18.18 24.91
N ARG A 74 16.30 -17.72 24.78
CA ARG A 74 17.12 -17.19 25.90
C ARG A 74 17.11 -15.66 26.05
N PHE A 75 16.44 -14.94 25.15
CA PHE A 75 16.41 -13.47 25.16
C PHE A 75 15.56 -12.92 26.31
N SER A 76 16.08 -11.98 27.09
CA SER A 76 15.30 -11.37 28.19
C SER A 76 14.63 -10.05 27.79
N SER A 77 14.84 -9.58 26.55
CA SER A 77 14.36 -8.28 26.07
C SER A 77 13.21 -8.43 25.07
N LEU A 78 12.10 -7.75 25.36
CA LEU A 78 10.94 -7.63 24.44
C LEU A 78 11.32 -6.86 23.18
N GLU A 79 12.11 -5.79 23.30
CA GLU A 79 12.58 -4.98 22.18
C GLU A 79 13.32 -5.80 21.13
N SER A 80 14.14 -6.76 21.57
CA SER A 80 14.84 -7.66 20.65
C SER A 80 13.87 -8.48 19.79
N LEU A 81 12.72 -8.89 20.35
CA LEU A 81 11.68 -9.58 19.56
C LEU A 81 10.98 -8.64 18.60
N TYR A 82 10.72 -7.39 18.99
CA TYR A 82 10.14 -6.39 18.09
C TYR A 82 11.03 -6.10 16.91
N VAL A 83 12.33 -5.91 17.14
CA VAL A 83 13.30 -5.71 16.04
C VAL A 83 13.23 -6.89 15.07
N LEU A 84 13.29 -8.12 15.54
CA LEU A 84 13.21 -9.31 14.69
C LEU A 84 11.87 -9.42 13.95
N TYR A 85 10.75 -9.17 14.63
CA TYR A 85 9.43 -9.22 14.03
C TYR A 85 9.27 -8.15 12.94
N PHE A 86 9.66 -6.91 13.22
CA PHE A 86 9.51 -5.81 12.26
C PHE A 86 10.42 -5.97 11.05
N THR A 87 11.66 -6.40 11.26
CA THR A 87 12.65 -6.54 10.19
C THR A 87 12.42 -7.77 9.31
N LEU A 88 11.96 -8.90 9.87
CA LEU A 88 11.84 -10.15 9.12
C LEU A 88 10.41 -10.46 8.68
N ILE A 89 9.42 -10.23 9.54
CA ILE A 89 8.03 -10.64 9.31
C ILE A 89 7.22 -9.46 8.76
N ARG A 90 7.21 -8.32 9.47
CA ARG A 90 6.39 -7.17 9.08
C ARG A 90 6.84 -6.60 7.72
N SER A 91 8.13 -6.53 7.46
CA SER A 91 8.67 -6.14 6.15
C SER A 91 8.14 -7.00 5.00
N LYS A 92 8.01 -8.32 5.20
CA LYS A 92 7.42 -9.24 4.20
C LYS A 92 5.92 -9.06 4.04
N LEU A 93 5.21 -8.79 5.13
CA LEU A 93 3.76 -8.56 5.14
C LEU A 93 3.35 -7.21 4.53
N GLU A 94 4.26 -6.24 4.51
CA GLU A 94 4.00 -4.89 3.99
C GLU A 94 4.57 -4.68 2.59
N TYR A 95 5.49 -5.54 2.16
CA TYR A 95 6.08 -5.49 0.84
C TYR A 95 4.99 -5.56 -0.25
N ALA A 96 4.97 -4.55 -1.12
CA ALA A 96 4.04 -4.42 -2.23
C ALA A 96 2.55 -4.53 -1.84
N SER A 97 2.17 -4.22 -0.59
CA SER A 97 0.78 -4.38 -0.11
C SER A 97 -0.23 -3.66 -0.98
N VAL A 98 0.10 -2.47 -1.47
CA VAL A 98 -0.75 -1.66 -2.36
C VAL A 98 -1.19 -2.43 -3.61
N VAL A 99 -0.38 -3.39 -4.08
CA VAL A 99 -0.68 -4.18 -5.28
C VAL A 99 -1.61 -5.34 -4.97
N TRP A 100 -1.37 -6.05 -3.86
CA TRP A 100 -2.08 -7.29 -3.55
C TRP A 100 -3.17 -7.16 -2.48
N ASN A 101 -3.35 -6.01 -1.83
CA ASN A 101 -4.30 -5.82 -0.72
C ASN A 101 -5.78 -5.79 -1.16
N SER A 102 -6.10 -6.18 -2.40
CA SER A 102 -7.46 -6.54 -2.84
C SER A 102 -7.83 -7.97 -2.44
N ILE A 103 -7.61 -8.32 -1.17
CA ILE A 103 -7.83 -9.65 -0.60
C ILE A 103 -9.18 -9.76 0.10
N THR A 104 -9.68 -10.99 0.23
CA THR A 104 -10.90 -11.28 0.98
C THR A 104 -10.69 -11.10 2.49
N SER A 105 -11.78 -10.95 3.24
CA SER A 105 -11.73 -10.89 4.71
C SER A 105 -11.10 -12.15 5.32
N THR A 106 -11.32 -13.31 4.72
CA THR A 106 -10.70 -14.59 5.11
C THR A 106 -9.18 -14.55 5.03
N ASP A 107 -8.64 -14.03 3.94
CA ASP A 107 -7.20 -13.87 3.73
C ASP A 107 -6.61 -12.78 4.63
N ALA A 108 -7.33 -11.68 4.81
CA ALA A 108 -6.93 -10.62 5.74
C ALA A 108 -6.81 -11.15 7.18
N ASN A 109 -7.80 -11.94 7.63
CA ASN A 109 -7.78 -12.61 8.93
C ASN A 109 -6.65 -13.65 9.02
N LYS A 110 -6.36 -14.35 7.92
CA LYS A 110 -5.23 -15.28 7.85
C LYS A 110 -3.89 -14.59 8.07
N LEU A 111 -3.68 -13.42 7.48
CA LEU A 111 -2.49 -12.61 7.76
C LEU A 111 -2.48 -12.11 9.21
N GLU A 112 -3.64 -11.69 9.75
CA GLU A 112 -3.75 -11.22 11.14
C GLU A 112 -3.35 -12.30 12.16
N ARG A 113 -3.63 -13.58 11.88
CA ARG A 113 -3.19 -14.71 12.71
C ARG A 113 -1.68 -14.78 12.92
N ILE A 114 -0.88 -14.24 11.98
CA ILE A 114 0.58 -14.18 12.12
C ILE A 114 0.95 -13.22 13.25
N GLN A 115 0.33 -12.05 13.29
CA GLN A 115 0.51 -11.08 14.37
C GLN A 115 -0.07 -11.59 15.69
N GLN A 116 -1.22 -12.27 15.68
CA GLN A 116 -1.77 -12.94 16.87
C GLN A 116 -0.78 -13.94 17.47
N LYS A 117 -0.15 -14.79 16.65
CA LYS A 117 0.85 -15.73 17.15
C LYS A 117 2.09 -15.02 17.71
N PHE A 118 2.55 -13.95 17.07
CA PHE A 118 3.65 -13.15 17.60
C PHE A 118 3.30 -12.50 18.94
N ALA A 119 2.13 -11.87 19.04
CA ALA A 119 1.63 -11.27 20.28
C ALA A 119 1.51 -12.31 21.40
N SER A 120 0.97 -13.49 21.08
CA SER A 120 0.90 -14.61 22.02
C SER A 120 2.27 -15.06 22.55
N ILE A 121 3.29 -15.16 21.69
CA ILE A 121 4.67 -15.47 22.11
C ILE A 121 5.19 -14.41 23.09
N CYS A 122 4.95 -13.13 22.81
CA CYS A 122 5.37 -12.05 23.71
C CYS A 122 4.62 -12.10 25.05
N PHE A 123 3.30 -12.32 25.02
CA PHE A 123 2.46 -12.40 26.20
C PHE A 123 2.88 -13.51 27.15
N TYR A 124 2.99 -14.74 26.66
CA TYR A 124 3.35 -15.87 27.51
C TYR A 124 4.75 -15.76 28.10
N ARG A 125 5.63 -14.97 27.48
CA ARG A 125 7.01 -14.82 27.91
C ARG A 125 7.24 -13.67 28.87
N PHE A 126 6.63 -12.52 28.61
CA PHE A 126 6.88 -11.29 29.37
C PHE A 126 5.71 -10.87 30.26
N LEU A 127 4.52 -11.41 30.03
CA LEU A 127 3.28 -11.07 30.75
C LEU A 127 2.53 -12.35 31.20
N PRO A 128 3.18 -13.31 31.89
CA PRO A 128 2.60 -14.63 32.17
C PRO A 128 1.38 -14.60 33.10
N HIS A 129 1.20 -13.53 33.88
CA HIS A 129 0.11 -13.39 34.86
C HIS A 129 -1.17 -12.76 34.30
N ILE A 130 -1.19 -12.39 33.02
CA ILE A 130 -2.33 -11.73 32.37
C ILE A 130 -3.00 -12.71 31.42
N SER A 131 -4.34 -12.78 31.44
CA SER A 131 -5.09 -13.58 30.47
C SER A 131 -4.88 -13.06 29.04
N TYR A 132 -4.64 -13.98 28.11
CA TYR A 132 -4.41 -13.61 26.72
C TYR A 132 -5.73 -13.26 26.02
N ASN A 133 -5.88 -11.99 25.67
CA ASN A 133 -6.87 -11.49 24.73
C ASN A 133 -6.15 -10.69 23.64
N TYR A 134 -6.50 -10.90 22.38
CA TYR A 134 -5.76 -10.28 21.27
C TYR A 134 -5.87 -8.76 21.25
N THR A 135 -7.06 -8.20 21.52
CA THR A 135 -7.26 -6.73 21.52
C THR A 135 -6.38 -6.07 22.58
N ASP A 136 -6.45 -6.59 23.80
CA ASP A 136 -5.71 -6.07 24.95
C ASP A 136 -4.20 -6.32 24.75
N ALA A 137 -3.85 -7.39 24.04
CA ALA A 137 -2.48 -7.68 23.67
C ALA A 137 -1.88 -6.67 22.71
N LEU A 138 -2.65 -6.19 21.75
CA LEU A 138 -2.21 -5.13 20.86
C LEU A 138 -1.98 -3.81 21.61
N GLU A 139 -2.85 -3.47 22.56
CA GLU A 139 -2.71 -2.27 23.37
C GLU A 139 -1.47 -2.33 24.26
N LYS A 140 -1.28 -3.43 25.00
CA LYS A 140 -0.12 -3.60 25.89
C LYS A 140 1.22 -3.68 25.14
N LEU A 141 1.21 -4.25 23.94
CA LEU A 141 2.40 -4.34 23.08
C LEU A 141 2.57 -3.10 22.19
N SER A 142 1.68 -2.10 22.27
CA SER A 142 1.68 -0.92 21.40
C SER A 142 1.69 -1.25 19.88
N LEU A 143 1.08 -2.38 19.50
CA LEU A 143 1.02 -2.85 18.11
C LEU A 143 -0.28 -2.43 17.43
N GLN A 144 -0.18 -1.92 16.20
CA GLN A 144 -1.34 -1.70 15.34
C GLN A 144 -1.72 -3.00 14.62
N SER A 145 -3.01 -3.24 14.36
CA SER A 145 -3.45 -4.39 13.56
C SER A 145 -2.86 -4.34 12.15
N LEU A 146 -2.56 -5.50 11.55
CA LEU A 146 -2.00 -5.54 10.19
C LEU A 146 -2.97 -4.96 9.17
N HIS A 147 -4.27 -5.13 9.40
CA HIS A 147 -5.31 -4.51 8.59
C HIS A 147 -5.18 -2.98 8.55
N LYS A 148 -5.10 -2.32 9.72
CA LYS A 148 -4.91 -0.85 9.78
C LYS A 148 -3.60 -0.43 9.10
N ARG A 149 -2.53 -1.21 9.28
CA ARG A 149 -1.23 -0.92 8.66
C ARG A 149 -1.27 -0.98 7.14
N ARG A 150 -1.94 -1.97 6.55
CA ARG A 150 -2.14 -2.03 5.09
C ARG A 150 -2.94 -0.84 4.58
N HIS A 151 -4.01 -0.44 5.28
CA HIS A 151 -4.75 0.77 4.94
C HIS A 151 -3.90 2.04 4.99
N HIS A 152 -3.03 2.19 5.99
CA HIS A 152 -2.09 3.32 6.05
C HIS A 152 -1.13 3.32 4.85
N LEU A 153 -0.64 2.16 4.42
CA LEU A 153 0.25 2.05 3.26
C LEU A 153 -0.48 2.41 1.96
N ASP A 154 -1.73 1.96 1.81
CA ASP A 154 -2.56 2.29 0.65
C ASP A 154 -2.88 3.79 0.59
N ALA A 155 -3.26 4.39 1.73
CA ALA A 155 -3.50 5.82 1.84
C ALA A 155 -2.22 6.64 1.56
N HIS A 156 -1.09 6.22 2.13
CA HIS A 156 0.19 6.86 1.90
C HIS A 156 0.60 6.79 0.42
N PHE A 157 0.38 5.65 -0.24
CA PHE A 157 0.61 5.52 -1.68
C PHE A 157 -0.25 6.48 -2.49
N LEU A 158 -1.54 6.59 -2.17
CA LEU A 158 -2.45 7.53 -2.83
C LEU A 158 -1.99 8.98 -2.65
N VAL A 159 -1.58 9.37 -1.43
CA VAL A 159 -1.04 10.71 -1.14
C VAL A 159 0.23 10.97 -1.96
N GLN A 160 1.11 9.97 -2.12
CA GLN A 160 2.32 10.10 -2.95
C GLN A 160 2.00 10.26 -4.43
N VAL A 161 0.99 9.55 -4.94
CA VAL A 161 0.50 9.72 -6.31
C VAL A 161 -0.06 11.12 -6.50
N PHE A 162 -0.85 11.59 -5.54
CA PHE A 162 -1.44 12.92 -5.57
C PHE A 162 -0.36 14.01 -5.56
N ARG A 163 0.65 13.92 -4.70
CA ARG A 163 1.77 14.87 -4.64
C ARG A 163 2.73 14.80 -5.85
N GLY A 164 2.44 13.95 -6.84
CA GLY A 164 3.30 13.77 -8.01
C GLY A 164 4.61 13.01 -7.74
N LEU A 165 4.80 12.48 -6.53
CA LEU A 165 5.98 11.69 -6.16
C LEU A 165 5.98 10.30 -6.84
N LYS A 166 4.78 9.79 -7.16
CA LYS A 166 4.57 8.54 -7.89
C LYS A 166 3.67 8.79 -9.08
N SER A 167 4.01 8.20 -10.22
CA SER A 167 3.18 8.28 -11.43
C SER A 167 2.19 7.12 -11.47
N CYS A 168 0.90 7.43 -11.38
CA CYS A 168 -0.17 6.47 -11.60
C CYS A 168 -1.38 7.19 -12.22
N ALA A 169 -1.42 7.24 -13.55
CA ALA A 169 -2.47 7.96 -14.28
C ALA A 169 -3.88 7.42 -13.97
N PHE A 170 -4.03 6.11 -13.91
CA PHE A 170 -5.30 5.45 -13.60
C PHE A 170 -5.87 5.88 -12.24
N LEU A 171 -5.05 5.97 -11.19
CA LEU A 171 -5.53 6.42 -9.88
C LEU A 171 -5.87 7.91 -9.88
N LEU A 172 -5.12 8.73 -10.60
CA LEU A 172 -5.43 10.16 -10.73
C LEU A 172 -6.75 10.40 -11.49
N GLU A 173 -7.07 9.57 -12.47
CA GLU A 173 -8.34 9.64 -13.22
C GLU A 173 -9.53 9.16 -12.38
N ASN A 174 -9.37 8.09 -11.59
CA ASN A 174 -10.46 7.54 -10.78
C ASN A 174 -10.73 8.34 -9.50
N VAL A 175 -9.69 8.93 -8.93
CA VAL A 175 -9.82 9.77 -7.75
C VAL A 175 -9.92 11.20 -8.25
N SER A 176 -11.14 11.64 -8.57
CA SER A 176 -11.49 12.98 -9.08
C SER A 176 -11.15 14.08 -8.06
N LEU A 177 -9.88 14.27 -7.75
CA LEU A 177 -9.40 15.27 -6.80
C LEU A 177 -9.11 16.55 -7.57
N ARG A 178 -9.83 17.60 -7.16
CA ARG A 178 -9.82 18.95 -7.73
C ARG A 178 -8.41 19.51 -7.77
N VAL A 179 -7.86 19.61 -8.97
CA VAL A 179 -6.61 20.33 -9.24
C VAL A 179 -6.99 21.77 -9.59
N PRO A 180 -6.53 22.78 -8.84
CA PRO A 180 -6.78 24.18 -9.19
C PRO A 180 -6.17 24.47 -10.57
N PRO A 181 -6.95 24.99 -11.54
CA PRO A 181 -6.39 25.35 -12.83
C PRO A 181 -5.36 26.46 -12.64
N SER A 182 -4.15 26.25 -13.15
CA SER A 182 -3.12 27.29 -13.25
C SER A 182 -3.49 28.22 -14.41
N ASN A 183 -4.21 29.30 -14.10
CA ASN A 183 -4.47 30.44 -15.00
C ASN A 183 -4.86 30.08 -16.44
N LEU A 184 -6.13 29.81 -16.66
CA LEU A 184 -6.82 30.18 -17.90
C LEU A 184 -8.08 30.94 -17.47
N ARG A 185 -8.47 31.96 -18.24
CA ARG A 185 -9.41 33.05 -17.89
C ARG A 185 -10.88 32.62 -17.70
N ASP A 186 -11.12 31.44 -17.16
CA ASP A 186 -12.44 30.88 -16.97
C ASP A 186 -12.53 30.25 -15.57
N ILE A 187 -13.15 30.98 -14.65
CA ILE A 187 -13.37 30.57 -13.27
C ILE A 187 -14.68 29.80 -13.24
N SER A 188 -14.71 28.62 -13.85
CA SER A 188 -15.77 27.68 -13.50
C SER A 188 -15.45 27.15 -12.09
N LEU A 189 -16.32 27.46 -11.14
CA LEU A 189 -16.16 27.07 -9.73
C LEU A 189 -16.02 25.54 -9.57
N PHE A 190 -16.42 24.77 -10.58
CA PHE A 190 -16.44 23.31 -10.61
C PHE A 190 -15.90 22.75 -11.94
N GLY A 191 -14.59 22.91 -12.20
CA GLY A 191 -13.90 22.27 -13.33
C GLY A 191 -13.15 21.00 -12.93
N VAL A 192 -13.45 19.87 -13.58
CA VAL A 192 -12.67 18.62 -13.49
C VAL A 192 -11.49 18.73 -14.45
N CYS A 193 -10.27 18.43 -13.99
CA CYS A 193 -9.11 18.38 -14.89
C CYS A 193 -9.28 17.17 -15.84
N PRO A 194 -9.31 17.35 -17.16
CA PRO A 194 -9.79 16.30 -18.08
C PRO A 194 -8.79 15.16 -18.31
N SER A 195 -7.55 15.24 -17.82
CA SER A 195 -6.58 14.15 -17.98
C SER A 195 -5.62 14.02 -16.80
N ALA A 196 -5.20 12.77 -16.52
CA ALA A 196 -4.18 12.47 -15.52
C ALA A 196 -2.85 13.20 -15.76
N ARG A 197 -2.50 13.50 -17.02
CA ARG A 197 -1.27 14.23 -17.36
C ARG A 197 -1.32 15.67 -16.87
N CYS A 198 -2.44 16.35 -17.08
CA CYS A 198 -2.64 17.71 -16.61
C CYS A 198 -2.64 17.77 -15.08
N ALA A 199 -3.28 16.79 -14.42
CA ALA A 199 -3.27 16.68 -12.97
C ALA A 199 -1.85 16.44 -12.41
N TYR A 200 -1.08 15.54 -13.03
CA TYR A 200 0.30 15.27 -12.62
C TYR A 200 1.20 16.51 -12.76
N ALA A 201 1.12 17.21 -13.90
CA ALA A 201 1.90 18.43 -14.15
C ALA A 201 1.54 19.54 -13.16
N ALA A 202 0.25 19.72 -12.86
CA ALA A 202 -0.22 20.72 -11.90
C ALA A 202 0.20 20.37 -10.46
N ASN A 203 0.13 19.10 -10.06
CA ASN A 203 0.58 18.67 -8.73
C ASN A 203 2.10 18.74 -8.56
N ALA A 204 2.87 18.52 -9.63
CA ALA A 204 4.31 18.69 -9.63
C ALA A 204 4.73 20.18 -9.52
N GLY A 205 3.96 21.09 -10.12
CA GLY A 205 4.19 22.54 -10.06
C GLY A 205 3.60 23.23 -8.81
N GLY A 206 2.51 22.69 -8.27
CA GLY A 206 1.76 23.23 -7.12
C GLY A 206 2.30 22.79 -5.77
N LYS A 207 3.59 23.01 -5.48
CA LYS A 207 4.18 22.68 -4.16
C LYS A 207 3.53 23.45 -2.98
N ASN A 208 2.84 24.56 -3.27
CA ASN A 208 2.20 25.43 -2.27
C ASN A 208 0.70 25.19 -2.08
N LEU A 209 0.10 24.26 -2.83
CA LEU A 209 -1.33 23.93 -2.73
C LEU A 209 -1.50 22.66 -1.89
N ASP A 210 -1.27 22.80 -0.58
CA ASP A 210 -1.56 21.72 0.36
C ASP A 210 -3.07 21.70 0.65
N ILE A 211 -3.81 20.94 -0.15
CA ILE A 211 -5.26 20.73 0.02
C ILE A 211 -5.56 20.00 1.35
N PHE A 212 -4.55 19.43 2.01
CA PHE A 212 -4.67 18.80 3.33
C PHE A 212 -4.23 19.72 4.48
N ALA A 213 -3.71 20.92 4.20
CA ALA A 213 -3.42 21.92 5.21
C ALA A 213 -4.73 22.60 5.65
N ILE A 214 -5.39 22.01 6.65
CA ILE A 214 -6.44 22.70 7.40
C ILE A 214 -5.77 23.85 8.18
N GLY A 215 -6.03 25.08 7.73
CA GLY A 215 -5.93 26.29 8.56
C GLY A 215 -4.61 27.06 8.47
N ARG A 216 -4.57 28.07 7.59
CA ARG A 216 -4.38 29.50 7.92
C ARG A 216 -4.49 30.30 6.62
N VAL A 217 -5.72 30.57 6.21
CA VAL A 217 -6.01 31.67 5.30
C VAL A 217 -6.19 32.89 6.19
N SER A 218 -5.16 33.74 6.31
CA SER A 218 -5.32 35.11 6.80
C SER A 218 -5.94 35.93 5.67
N VAL A 219 -7.22 36.26 5.79
CA VAL A 219 -7.93 37.17 4.89
C VAL A 219 -7.85 38.59 5.48
N SER A 220 -7.19 39.45 4.69
CA SER A 220 -7.28 40.91 4.49
C SER A 220 -7.43 41.88 5.67
N ASP A 221 -6.75 43.02 5.57
CA ASP A 221 -7.44 44.29 5.24
C ASP A 221 -6.43 45.38 4.82
N THR A 222 -6.28 45.52 3.50
CA THR A 222 -5.92 46.76 2.80
C THR A 222 -7.21 47.16 2.09
N GLU A 223 -7.94 48.21 2.47
CA GLU A 223 -7.77 49.65 2.15
C GLU A 223 -9.07 50.35 2.65
N PRO A 224 -9.20 51.71 2.80
CA PRO A 224 -8.68 52.73 1.86
C PRO A 224 -8.16 54.05 2.48
N LYS A 225 -7.50 54.85 1.65
CA LYS A 225 -7.19 56.26 1.92
C LYS A 225 -8.47 57.10 1.95
N ILE A 226 -8.75 57.80 3.05
CA ILE A 226 -9.46 59.09 3.05
C ILE A 226 -8.77 60.05 4.03
N VAL A 227 -8.41 61.21 3.49
CA VAL A 227 -7.85 62.41 4.14
C VAL A 227 -8.88 63.04 5.09
N LYS A 228 -8.48 63.45 6.30
CA LYS A 228 -8.74 64.80 6.87
C LYS A 228 -8.22 64.95 8.32
N ASN A 229 -7.50 66.05 8.49
CA ASN A 229 -7.12 66.81 9.70
C ASN A 229 -8.03 66.65 10.92
N ILE A 230 -7.46 66.75 12.13
CA ILE A 230 -7.62 67.85 13.11
C ILE A 230 -7.05 67.41 14.48
N CYS A 231 -6.29 68.32 15.08
CA CYS A 231 -5.63 68.33 16.41
C CYS A 231 -4.42 67.41 16.60
#